data_AF-V5HV00-F1
#
_entry.id   AF-V5HV00-F1
#
_cell.length_a   1.000
_cell.length_b   1.000
_cell.length_c   1.000
_cell.angle_alpha   90.00
_cell.angle_beta   90.00
_cell.angle_gamma   90.00
#
_symmetry.space_group_name_H-M   'P 1'
#
loop_
_entity.id
_entity.type
_entity.pdbx_description
1 polymer ?
#
loop_
_entity_poly.entity_id
_entity_poly.type
_entity_poly.pdbx_seq_one_letter_code
_entity_poly.pdbx_strand_id
1 'polypeptide(L)'
;MNEFQMITEVFYNIPEANLYASTSKDADSKRLCGIQMYKIMPEFAHLEVRVMISRTKHTFPLYSYYSTDPNAISPTQVSLLDQHDPALRRRRVRRVLVSDFQNCFVLKTVNNGNNGDQASFCELFVKNNTDISTGLDECSFVLLAYCGYPTAVYNKSSC
;
A
#
# COMPACT_ATOMS: atom_id res chain seq x y z
N MET A 1 -19.94 1.06 17.13
CA MET A 1 -19.00 -0.06 16.93
C MET A 1 -18.07 0.42 15.83
N ASN A 2 -16.82 0.79 16.14
CA ASN A 2 -15.93 1.36 15.13
C ASN A 2 -15.59 0.27 14.11
N GLU A 3 -16.16 0.37 12.91
CA GLU A 3 -15.82 -0.45 11.74
C GLU A 3 -14.44 -0.04 11.21
N PHE A 4 -13.42 -0.19 12.05
CA PHE A 4 -12.06 0.05 11.65
C PHE A 4 -11.61 -1.10 10.74
N GLN A 5 -11.20 -0.73 9.54
CA GLN A 5 -10.90 -1.64 8.47
C GLN A 5 -9.69 -2.51 8.81
N MET A 6 -9.90 -3.82 8.85
CA MET A 6 -8.85 -4.79 9.08
C MET A 6 -8.11 -5.06 7.78
N ILE A 7 -6.78 -4.97 7.79
CA ILE A 7 -5.95 -5.26 6.62
C ILE A 7 -6.25 -6.64 6.02
N THR A 8 -6.50 -7.63 6.88
CA THR A 8 -6.86 -8.99 6.46
C THR A 8 -8.12 -9.00 5.59
N GLU A 9 -9.12 -8.19 5.93
CA GLU A 9 -10.38 -8.11 5.20
C GLU A 9 -10.21 -7.36 3.87
N VAL A 10 -9.45 -6.27 3.88
CA VAL A 10 -9.09 -5.53 2.65
C VAL A 10 -8.38 -6.44 1.66
N PHE A 11 -7.36 -7.16 2.13
CA PHE A 11 -6.59 -8.07 1.30
C PHE A 11 -7.40 -9.29 0.83
N TYR A 12 -8.37 -9.74 1.63
CA TYR A 12 -9.25 -10.83 1.24
C TYR A 12 -10.16 -10.44 0.08
N ASN A 13 -10.75 -9.24 0.14
CA ASN A 13 -11.65 -8.76 -0.91
C ASN A 13 -10.92 -8.22 -2.16
N ILE A 14 -9.69 -7.72 -1.99
CA ILE A 14 -8.86 -7.19 -3.07
C ILE A 14 -7.53 -7.96 -3.11
N PRO A 15 -7.51 -9.20 -3.64
CA PRO A 15 -6.34 -10.09 -3.59
C PRO A 15 -5.22 -9.73 -4.57
N GLU A 16 -5.49 -8.91 -5.58
CA GLU A 16 -4.45 -8.36 -6.47
C GLU A 16 -4.76 -6.89 -6.76
N ALA A 17 -3.77 -6.03 -6.51
CA ALA A 17 -3.89 -4.59 -6.72
C ALA A 17 -2.59 -3.98 -7.23
N ASN A 18 -2.71 -2.94 -8.04
CA ASN A 18 -1.61 -2.18 -8.61
C ASN A 18 -1.62 -0.74 -8.08
N LEU A 19 -0.44 -0.13 -7.96
CA LEU A 19 -0.31 1.24 -7.49
C LEU A 19 -0.87 2.20 -8.54
N TYR A 20 -1.83 3.02 -8.14
CA TYR A 20 -2.44 4.05 -8.96
C TYR A 20 -1.87 5.44 -8.67
N ALA A 21 -1.63 5.77 -7.40
CA ALA A 21 -1.08 7.07 -7.03
C ALA A 21 -0.16 6.97 -5.80
N SER A 22 0.85 7.83 -5.73
CA SER A 22 1.74 7.91 -4.57
C SER A 22 2.13 9.35 -4.23
N THR A 23 2.23 9.63 -2.93
CA THR A 23 2.78 10.90 -2.41
C THR A 23 4.26 10.79 -2.04
N SER A 24 4.93 9.66 -2.33
CA SER A 24 6.37 9.55 -2.11
C SER A 24 7.12 10.56 -2.99
N LYS A 25 8.20 11.15 -2.45
CA LYS A 25 9.10 12.04 -3.20
C LYS A 25 9.80 11.32 -4.35
N ASP A 26 10.04 10.02 -4.18
CA ASP A 26 10.80 9.21 -5.14
C ASP A 26 9.89 8.36 -6.05
N ALA A 27 8.57 8.61 -6.06
CA ALA A 27 7.57 7.77 -6.70
C ALA A 27 7.83 7.48 -8.20
N ASP A 28 8.47 8.40 -8.92
CA ASP A 28 8.83 8.21 -10.33
C ASP A 28 9.98 7.23 -10.53
N SER A 29 10.92 7.19 -9.58
CA SER A 29 12.14 6.38 -9.67
C SER A 29 12.05 5.07 -8.91
N LYS A 30 11.33 5.03 -7.78
CA LYS A 30 11.23 3.89 -6.86
C LYS A 30 9.83 3.80 -6.27
N ARG A 31 9.12 2.71 -6.56
CA ARG A 31 7.76 2.49 -6.03
C ARG A 31 7.45 1.01 -5.87
N LEU A 32 6.63 0.68 -4.87
CA LEU A 32 5.82 -0.53 -4.96
C LEU A 32 4.84 -0.31 -6.11
N CYS A 33 4.82 -1.16 -7.11
CA CYS A 33 3.90 -1.00 -8.24
C CYS A 33 2.71 -1.98 -8.15
N GLY A 34 2.79 -3.04 -7.33
CA GLY A 34 1.72 -4.02 -7.21
C GLY A 34 1.92 -5.00 -6.07
N ILE A 35 0.80 -5.58 -5.62
CA ILE A 35 0.71 -6.55 -4.53
C ILE A 35 -0.26 -7.65 -4.96
N GLN A 36 0.14 -8.91 -4.78
CA GLN A 36 -0.70 -10.07 -5.04
C GLN A 36 -0.67 -11.02 -3.83
N MET A 37 -1.82 -11.33 -3.29
CA MET A 37 -1.98 -12.18 -2.12
C MET A 37 -2.15 -13.63 -2.53
N TYR A 38 -1.38 -14.53 -1.93
CA TYR A 38 -1.51 -15.97 -2.12
C TYR A 38 -2.23 -16.65 -0.95
N LYS A 39 -2.01 -16.16 0.27
CA LYS A 39 -2.63 -16.70 1.48
C LYS A 39 -2.77 -15.60 2.53
N ILE A 40 -3.91 -15.55 3.20
CA ILE A 40 -4.20 -14.62 4.29
C ILE A 40 -4.51 -15.45 5.52
N MET A 41 -3.77 -15.23 6.59
CA MET A 41 -3.93 -15.83 7.92
C MET A 41 -4.22 -14.72 8.94
N PRO A 42 -4.68 -15.04 10.16
CA PRO A 42 -4.90 -14.03 11.20
C PRO A 42 -3.66 -13.18 11.53
N GLU A 43 -2.46 -13.77 11.43
CA GLU A 43 -1.19 -13.17 11.89
C GLU A 43 -0.23 -12.76 10.75
N PHE A 44 -0.46 -13.25 9.53
CA PHE A 44 0.34 -12.86 8.36
C PHE A 44 -0.41 -13.00 7.03
N ALA A 45 0.12 -12.38 5.97
CA ALA A 45 -0.18 -12.73 4.58
C ALA A 45 1.08 -13.25 3.86
N HIS A 46 0.92 -14.35 3.14
CA HIS A 46 1.89 -14.75 2.12
C HIS A 46 1.48 -14.08 0.82
N LEU A 47 2.33 -13.20 0.31
CA LEU A 47 2.04 -12.35 -0.82
C LEU A 47 3.29 -12.11 -1.66
N GLU A 48 3.09 -11.69 -2.89
CA GLU A 48 4.12 -11.15 -3.77
C GLU A 48 4.00 -9.63 -3.79
N VAL A 49 5.13 -8.94 -3.65
CA VAL A 49 5.24 -7.50 -3.93
C VAL A 49 6.08 -7.30 -5.18
N ARG A 50 5.57 -6.45 -6.05
CA ARG A 50 6.23 -6.00 -7.28
C ARG A 50 6.71 -4.57 -7.08
N VAL A 51 7.96 -4.32 -7.45
CA VAL A 51 8.63 -3.02 -7.30
C VAL A 51 9.14 -2.56 -8.65
N MET A 52 9.07 -1.26 -8.89
CA MET A 52 9.69 -0.60 -10.03
C MET A 52 10.81 0.29 -9.51
N ILE A 53 12.06 0.01 -9.92
CA ILE A 53 13.25 0.82 -9.60
C ILE A 53 13.93 1.21 -10.91
N SER A 54 14.02 2.50 -11.19
CA SER A 54 14.63 3.01 -12.42
C SER A 54 14.10 2.32 -13.69
N ARG A 55 12.78 2.04 -13.71
CA ARG A 55 12.06 1.30 -14.77
C ARG A 55 12.35 -0.20 -14.88
N THR A 56 13.13 -0.77 -13.96
CA THR A 56 13.36 -2.21 -13.85
C THR A 56 12.41 -2.84 -12.85
N LYS A 57 11.70 -3.88 -13.29
CA LYS A 57 10.71 -4.59 -12.47
C LYS A 57 11.40 -5.65 -11.63
N HIS A 58 11.10 -5.66 -10.34
CA HIS A 58 11.54 -6.67 -9.41
C HIS A 58 10.34 -7.26 -8.68
N THR A 59 10.40 -8.56 -8.43
CA THR A 59 9.30 -9.30 -7.82
C THR A 59 9.84 -10.07 -6.63
N PHE A 60 9.16 -9.96 -5.49
CA PHE A 60 9.59 -10.59 -4.23
C PHE A 60 8.42 -11.34 -3.60
N PRO A 61 8.55 -12.65 -3.35
CA PRO A 61 7.66 -13.33 -2.43
C PRO A 61 8.00 -12.92 -1.00
N LEU A 62 6.99 -12.65 -0.17
CA LEU A 62 7.17 -12.34 1.24
C LEU A 62 6.05 -12.87 2.12
N TYR A 63 6.44 -13.24 3.34
CA TYR A 63 5.54 -13.40 4.48
C TYR A 63 5.46 -12.07 5.20
N SER A 64 4.33 -11.36 5.06
CA SER A 64 4.09 -10.07 5.69
C SER A 64 3.29 -10.26 6.97
N TYR A 65 3.93 -10.00 8.12
CA TYR A 65 3.30 -10.13 9.42
C TYR A 65 2.48 -8.90 9.75
N TYR A 66 1.34 -9.12 10.39
CA TYR A 66 0.52 -8.05 10.91
C TYR A 66 0.97 -7.62 12.29
N SER A 67 0.84 -6.32 12.57
CA SER A 67 0.96 -5.78 13.91
C SER A 67 -0.25 -4.89 14.21
N THR A 68 -0.49 -4.61 15.48
CA THR A 68 -1.62 -3.80 15.93
C THR A 68 -1.13 -2.55 16.65
N ASP A 69 -1.80 -1.42 16.41
CA ASP A 69 -1.69 -0.20 17.18
C ASP A 69 -3.09 0.19 17.66
N PRO A 70 -3.46 -0.13 18.91
CA PRO A 70 -4.81 0.03 19.42
C PRO A 70 -5.23 1.52 19.55
N ASN A 71 -4.28 2.44 19.50
CA ASN A 71 -4.54 3.87 19.60
C ASN A 71 -4.80 4.53 18.24
N ALA A 72 -4.65 3.79 17.14
CA ALA A 72 -4.87 4.28 15.80
C ALA A 72 -6.30 4.05 15.32
N ILE A 73 -6.77 4.96 14.44
CA ILE A 73 -8.04 4.82 13.73
C ILE A 73 -8.08 3.51 12.91
N SER A 74 -6.99 3.10 12.27
CA SER A 74 -6.90 1.74 11.68
C SER A 74 -5.87 0.94 12.46
N PRO A 75 -6.29 -0.05 13.27
CA PRO A 75 -5.42 -0.67 14.24
C PRO A 75 -4.43 -1.63 13.59
N THR A 76 -4.81 -2.33 12.52
CA THR A 76 -3.93 -3.30 11.86
C THR A 76 -2.92 -2.64 10.92
N GLN A 77 -1.68 -3.12 10.98
CA GLN A 77 -0.58 -2.69 10.14
C GLN A 77 0.06 -3.90 9.46
N VAL A 78 0.75 -3.67 8.35
CA VAL A 78 1.41 -4.69 7.55
C VAL A 78 2.83 -4.26 7.21
N SER A 79 3.77 -5.19 7.35
CA SER A 79 5.18 -4.97 7.04
C SER A 79 5.51 -5.36 5.59
N LEU A 80 5.38 -4.43 4.65
CA LEU A 80 5.76 -4.66 3.24
C LEU A 80 7.22 -4.29 2.97
N LEU A 81 7.75 -4.67 1.81
CA LEU A 81 9.09 -4.30 1.36
C LEU A 81 9.27 -2.77 1.36
N ASP A 82 10.45 -2.29 1.74
CA ASP A 82 10.80 -0.87 1.58
C ASP A 82 11.53 -0.67 0.25
N GLN A 83 10.84 -0.09 -0.72
CA GLN A 83 11.40 0.22 -2.04
C GLN A 83 12.50 1.28 -2.01
N HIS A 84 12.63 2.03 -0.91
CA HIS A 84 13.66 3.07 -0.78
C HIS A 84 14.95 2.53 -0.18
N ASP A 85 14.95 1.30 0.36
CA ASP A 85 16.15 0.63 0.82
C ASP A 85 17.01 0.18 -0.38
N PRO A 86 18.26 0.67 -0.52
CA PRO A 86 19.10 0.34 -1.66
C PRO A 86 19.35 -1.17 -1.84
N ALA A 87 19.30 -1.93 -0.73
CA ALA A 87 19.53 -3.37 -0.74
C ALA A 87 18.24 -4.20 -0.89
N LEU A 88 17.06 -3.58 -0.83
CA LEU A 88 15.75 -4.25 -0.80
C LEU A 88 15.66 -5.37 0.25
N ARG A 89 16.28 -5.15 1.42
CA ARG A 89 16.28 -6.06 2.56
C ARG A 89 15.39 -5.56 3.68
N ARG A 90 15.20 -4.25 3.77
CA ARG A 90 14.36 -3.63 4.80
C ARG A 90 12.89 -3.71 4.43
N ARG A 91 12.08 -3.68 5.49
CA ARG A 91 10.64 -3.61 5.39
C ARG A 91 10.15 -2.33 6.02
N ARG A 92 9.08 -1.79 5.47
CA ARG A 92 8.41 -0.60 5.98
C ARG A 92 6.97 -0.93 6.33
N VAL A 93 6.64 -0.57 7.56
CA VAL A 93 5.31 -0.79 8.12
C VAL A 93 4.33 0.21 7.51
N ARG A 94 3.18 -0.30 7.10
CA ARG A 94 2.10 0.42 6.45
C ARG A 94 0.79 0.12 7.14
N ARG A 95 -0.12 1.07 7.08
CA ARG A 95 -1.47 0.99 7.63
C ARG A 95 -2.48 1.27 6.53
N VAL A 96 -3.59 0.54 6.50
CA VAL A 96 -4.72 0.91 5.64
C VAL A 96 -5.37 2.16 6.22
N LEU A 97 -5.39 3.22 5.43
CA LEU A 97 -6.08 4.45 5.77
C LEU A 97 -7.57 4.37 5.41
N VAL A 98 -7.88 3.82 4.23
CA VAL A 98 -9.23 3.52 3.76
C VAL A 98 -9.20 2.41 2.71
N SER A 99 -10.32 1.76 2.51
CA SER A 99 -10.64 0.81 1.46
C SER A 99 -12.14 0.78 1.25
N ASP A 100 -12.59 0.64 0.00
CA ASP A 100 -13.99 0.38 -0.32
C ASP A 100 -14.33 -1.13 -0.29
N PHE A 101 -13.34 -1.98 0.04
CA PHE A 101 -13.39 -3.44 -0.02
C PHE A 101 -13.79 -4.02 -1.38
N GLN A 102 -13.75 -3.24 -2.46
CA GLN A 102 -14.19 -3.68 -3.79
C GLN A 102 -13.16 -3.38 -4.86
N ASN A 103 -12.64 -2.15 -4.88
CA ASN A 103 -11.82 -1.63 -5.96
C ASN A 103 -10.51 -1.02 -5.48
N CYS A 104 -10.43 -0.48 -4.26
CA CYS A 104 -9.26 0.28 -3.85
C CYS A 104 -8.97 0.24 -2.36
N PHE A 105 -7.72 0.55 -2.04
CA PHE A 105 -7.29 0.85 -0.69
C PHE A 105 -6.09 1.79 -0.69
N VAL A 106 -5.98 2.61 0.36
CA VAL A 106 -4.85 3.52 0.58
C VAL A 106 -3.99 2.97 1.70
N LEU A 107 -2.71 2.73 1.42
CA LEU A 107 -1.70 2.44 2.44
C LEU A 107 -0.95 3.71 2.81
N LYS A 108 -0.81 3.98 4.11
CA LYS A 108 0.04 5.04 4.67
C LYS A 108 1.21 4.41 5.42
N THR A 109 2.43 4.88 5.16
CA THR A 109 3.59 4.43 5.93
C THR A 109 3.51 4.94 7.37
N VAL A 110 3.80 4.06 8.33
CA VAL A 110 3.88 4.44 9.75
C VAL A 110 5.31 4.85 10.06
N ASN A 111 5.49 6.05 10.62
CA ASN A 111 6.81 6.58 10.98
C ASN A 111 7.26 5.98 12.31
N ASN A 112 7.95 4.84 12.25
CA ASN A 112 8.52 4.20 13.43
C ASN A 112 9.92 4.74 13.74
N GLY A 113 10.08 6.03 14.01
CA GLY A 113 11.22 6.69 14.70
C GLY A 113 12.67 6.51 14.19
N ASN A 114 12.95 5.53 13.33
CA ASN A 114 14.28 5.02 12.97
C ASN A 114 14.57 5.13 11.47
N ASN A 115 13.65 5.71 10.71
CA ASN A 115 13.82 5.97 9.28
C ASN A 115 14.02 7.48 9.12
N GLY A 116 15.28 7.94 9.25
CA GLY A 116 15.64 9.35 9.16
C GLY A 116 15.02 10.06 7.96
N ASP A 117 14.65 11.34 8.13
CA ASP A 117 14.15 12.36 7.17
C ASP A 117 13.15 11.96 6.06
N GLN A 118 12.78 10.69 5.90
CA GLN A 118 11.78 10.27 4.93
C GLN A 118 10.40 10.49 5.54
N ALA A 119 9.77 11.55 5.06
CA ALA A 119 8.38 11.88 5.33
C ALA A 119 7.47 10.66 5.11
N SER A 120 6.47 10.51 5.98
CA SER A 120 5.40 9.54 5.77
C SER A 120 4.72 9.81 4.43
N PHE A 121 4.52 8.77 3.62
CA PHE A 121 3.82 8.87 2.34
C PHE A 121 2.65 7.90 2.28
N CYS A 122 1.79 8.12 1.29
CA CYS A 122 0.62 7.32 1.00
C CYS A 122 0.69 6.73 -0.41
N GLU A 123 0.12 5.54 -0.55
CA GLU A 123 0.10 4.75 -1.77
C GLU A 123 -1.35 4.27 -1.97
N LEU A 124 -2.00 4.72 -3.04
CA LEU A 124 -3.33 4.28 -3.44
C LEU A 124 -3.19 3.08 -4.38
N PHE A 125 -3.68 1.94 -3.94
CA PHE A 125 -3.75 0.71 -4.70
C PHE A 125 -5.15 0.50 -5.24
N VAL A 126 -5.22 0.05 -6.49
CA VAL A 126 -6.46 -0.25 -7.20
C VAL A 126 -6.42 -1.70 -7.64
N LYS A 127 -7.53 -2.41 -7.41
CA LYS A 127 -7.73 -3.80 -7.81
C LYS A 127 -7.38 -3.98 -9.28
N ASN A 128 -6.74 -5.11 -9.58
CA ASN A 128 -6.37 -5.43 -10.95
C ASN A 128 -7.62 -5.53 -11.85
N ASN A 129 -7.53 -5.01 -13.07
CA ASN A 129 -8.62 -4.92 -14.05
C ASN A 129 -9.82 -4.03 -13.66
N THR A 130 -9.68 -3.13 -12.69
CA THR A 130 -10.70 -2.11 -12.43
C THR A 130 -10.60 -0.94 -13.41
N ASP A 131 -11.75 -0.49 -13.93
CA ASP A 131 -11.83 0.76 -14.69
C ASP A 131 -11.68 1.95 -13.75
N ILE A 132 -10.53 2.62 -13.86
CA ILE A 132 -10.12 3.77 -13.04
C ILE A 132 -11.08 4.96 -13.20
N SER A 133 -11.88 5.00 -14.27
CA SER A 133 -12.87 6.08 -14.48
C SER A 133 -14.05 6.05 -13.50
N THR A 134 -14.25 4.95 -12.76
CA THR A 134 -15.35 4.81 -11.80
C THR A 134 -14.92 4.10 -10.51
N GLY A 135 -15.52 4.45 -9.37
CA GLY A 135 -15.37 3.69 -8.13
C GLY A 135 -14.09 3.94 -7.33
N LEU A 136 -13.38 5.04 -7.58
CA LEU A 136 -12.20 5.45 -6.80
C LEU A 136 -12.44 6.69 -5.91
N ASP A 137 -13.67 7.22 -5.87
CA ASP A 137 -13.97 8.51 -5.24
C ASP A 137 -13.60 8.54 -3.76
N GLU A 138 -13.97 7.50 -3.00
CA GLU A 138 -13.68 7.41 -1.56
C GLU A 138 -12.17 7.35 -1.30
N CYS A 139 -11.47 6.41 -1.94
CA CYS A 139 -10.03 6.25 -1.75
C CYS A 139 -9.24 7.48 -2.22
N SER A 140 -9.65 8.09 -3.33
CA SER A 140 -9.01 9.30 -3.87
C SER A 140 -9.25 10.51 -2.97
N PHE A 141 -10.48 10.68 -2.47
CA PHE A 141 -10.83 11.74 -1.53
C PHE A 141 -10.02 11.64 -0.24
N VAL A 142 -9.98 10.44 0.37
CA VAL A 142 -9.21 10.22 1.60
C VAL A 142 -7.71 10.40 1.37
N LEU A 143 -7.17 9.93 0.23
CA LEU A 143 -5.77 10.17 -0.12
C LEU A 143 -5.47 11.67 -0.12
N LEU A 144 -6.28 12.48 -0.81
CA LEU A 144 -6.12 13.94 -0.87
C LEU A 144 -6.26 14.59 0.51
N ALA A 145 -7.29 14.22 1.27
CA ALA A 145 -7.60 14.83 2.56
C ALA A 145 -6.53 14.59 3.62
N TYR A 146 -5.92 13.40 3.65
CA TYR A 146 -4.99 12.99 4.70
C TYR A 146 -3.51 12.98 4.29
N CYS A 147 -3.23 12.95 2.99
CA CYS A 147 -1.87 12.82 2.46
C CYS A 147 -1.50 13.94 1.49
N GLY A 148 -2.47 14.74 1.03
CA GLY A 148 -2.26 15.80 0.04
C GLY A 148 -2.22 15.28 -1.40
N TYR A 149 -1.82 16.15 -2.32
CA TYR A 149 -1.75 15.83 -3.75
C TYR A 149 -0.68 14.77 -4.03
N PRO A 150 -0.98 13.73 -4.85
CA PRO A 150 0.02 12.78 -5.30
C PRO A 150 1.15 13.44 -6.07
N THR A 151 2.38 13.01 -5.80
CA THR A 151 3.56 13.36 -6.60
C THR A 151 3.52 12.65 -7.95
N ALA A 152 2.95 11.44 -7.98
CA ALA A 152 2.84 10.63 -9.18
C ALA A 152 1.48 9.91 -9.25
N VAL A 153 0.94 9.85 -10.48
CA VAL A 153 -0.28 9.11 -10.84
C VAL A 153 0.03 8.23 -12.05
N TYR A 154 -0.37 6.96 -12.00
CA TYR A 154 -0.03 5.96 -13.01
C TYR A 154 -1.27 5.60 -13.84
N ASN A 155 -1.23 5.90 -15.14
CA ASN A 155 -2.36 5.74 -16.06
C ASN A 155 -2.59 4.30 -16.53
N LYS A 156 -1.64 3.41 -16.28
CA LYS A 156 -1.73 1.98 -16.56
C LYS A 156 -1.29 1.26 -15.29
N SER A 157 -2.02 0.23 -14.91
CA SER A 157 -1.71 -0.69 -13.81
C SER A 157 -0.42 -1.50 -14.00
N SER A 158 0.45 -1.12 -14.95
CA SER A 158 1.68 -1.83 -15.25
C SER A 158 2.73 -1.56 -14.17
N CYS A 159 2.81 -2.50 -13.23
CA CYS A 159 4.09 -3.19 -13.05
C CYS A 159 4.45 -3.96 -14.34
#